data_AF-A0A523GG30-F1
#
_entry.id   AF-A0A523GG30-F1
#
_cell.length_a   1.000
_cell.length_b   1.000
_cell.length_c   1.000
_cell.angle_alpha   90.00
_cell.angle_beta   90.00
_cell.angle_gamma   90.00
#
_symmetry.space_group_name_H-M   'P 1'
#
loop_
_entity.id
_entity.type
_entity.pdbx_description
1 polymer ?
#
loop_
_entity_poly.entity_id
_entity_poly.type
_entity_poly.pdbx_seq_one_letter_code
_entity_poly.pdbx_strand_id
1 'polypeptide(L)'
;MEVNKNEMSKLDDLFEEYTRVREHKLTKEQFATVISLIPGLMVATSDGVIDSREWSLVDRMSGMLGDEFIPDDVDDVVAKEEALMKEIKREIGFIVKHLSEWDDKILDALKEYLATNEKAKDFVGSAMHLFASTSSGYDIDEERKIDDLYEKLGME
;
A
#
# COMPACT_ATOMS: atom_id res chain seq x y z
N MET A 1 17.55 31.63 11.72
CA MET A 1 17.33 30.17 11.83
C MET A 1 17.11 29.68 10.42
N GLU A 2 18.16 29.15 9.80
CA GLU A 2 18.06 28.50 8.50
C GLU A 2 17.25 27.22 8.70
N VAL A 3 16.09 27.16 8.06
CA VAL A 3 15.36 25.90 7.89
C VAL A 3 16.18 25.11 6.89
N ASN A 4 16.87 24.07 7.35
CA ASN A 4 17.52 23.10 6.47
C ASN A 4 16.45 22.54 5.53
N LYS A 5 16.53 22.92 4.26
CA LYS A 5 15.80 22.32 3.15
C LYS A 5 16.64 21.16 2.62
N ASN A 6 15.99 20.02 2.34
CA ASN A 6 16.53 18.75 1.80
C ASN A 6 16.97 17.69 2.82
N GLU A 7 16.09 17.25 3.70
CA GLU A 7 16.07 15.81 4.03
C GLU A 7 14.96 15.20 3.17
N MET A 8 15.34 14.38 2.18
CA MET A 8 14.39 13.54 1.46
C MET A 8 13.84 12.52 2.45
N SER A 9 12.52 12.33 2.45
CA SER A 9 11.90 11.33 3.31
C SER A 9 12.25 9.93 2.82
N LYS A 10 12.17 8.92 3.70
CA LYS A 10 12.33 7.52 3.26
C LYS A 10 11.33 7.11 2.17
N LEU A 11 10.16 7.76 2.14
CA LEU A 11 9.18 7.57 1.07
C LEU A 11 9.68 8.13 -0.27
N ASP A 12 10.38 9.26 -0.27
CA ASP A 12 10.99 9.82 -1.48
C ASP A 12 12.08 8.89 -2.02
N ASP A 13 12.96 8.41 -1.14
CA ASP A 13 14.03 7.48 -1.51
C ASP A 13 13.46 6.16 -2.07
N LEU A 14 12.44 5.61 -1.42
CA LEU A 14 11.77 4.38 -1.87
C LEU A 14 11.10 4.59 -3.23
N PHE A 15 10.42 5.72 -3.44
CA PHE A 15 9.78 6.03 -4.72
C PHE A 15 10.81 6.15 -5.84
N GLU A 16 11.92 6.87 -5.61
CA GLU A 16 13.00 6.98 -6.59
C GLU A 16 13.65 5.63 -6.91
N GLU A 17 13.92 4.81 -5.90
CA GLU A 17 14.47 3.47 -6.09
C GLU A 17 13.51 2.61 -6.93
N TYR A 18 12.23 2.62 -6.59
CA TYR A 18 11.20 1.89 -7.32
C TYR A 18 11.13 2.31 -8.78
N THR A 19 11.12 3.62 -9.07
CA THR A 19 11.12 4.17 -10.44
C THR A 19 12.37 3.80 -11.23
N ARG A 20 13.53 3.60 -10.59
CA ARG A 20 14.77 3.17 -11.28
C ARG A 20 14.73 1.70 -11.67
N VAL A 21 14.06 0.86 -10.90
CA VAL A 21 13.97 -0.59 -11.15
C VAL A 21 12.84 -0.90 -12.13
N ARG A 22 11.79 -0.07 -12.16
CA ARG A 22 10.57 -0.35 -12.91
C ARG A 22 9.93 0.92 -13.47
N GLU A 23 9.58 0.86 -14.76
CA GLU A 23 8.75 1.88 -15.39
C GLU A 23 7.29 1.77 -14.89
N HIS A 24 6.73 2.87 -14.42
CA HIS A 24 5.34 3.00 -14.00
C HIS A 24 4.82 4.41 -14.23
N LYS A 25 3.50 4.58 -14.14
CA LYS A 25 2.84 5.90 -14.30
C LYS A 25 2.34 6.51 -13.00
N LEU A 26 2.52 5.82 -11.87
CA LEU A 26 2.09 6.32 -10.57
C LEU A 26 2.81 7.60 -10.19
N THR A 27 2.06 8.58 -9.68
CA THR A 27 2.61 9.69 -8.92
C THR A 27 3.13 9.19 -7.56
N LYS A 28 3.92 10.01 -6.86
CA LYS A 28 4.40 9.66 -5.51
C LYS A 28 3.25 9.41 -4.53
N GLU A 29 2.18 10.20 -4.62
CA GLU A 29 1.00 10.06 -3.76
C GLU A 29 0.24 8.75 -4.03
N GLN A 30 0.07 8.41 -5.31
CA GLN A 30 -0.51 7.13 -5.71
C GLN A 30 0.38 5.96 -5.27
N PHE A 31 1.70 6.10 -5.39
CA PHE A 31 2.66 5.11 -4.90
C PHE A 31 2.58 4.94 -3.38
N ALA A 32 2.55 6.04 -2.62
CA ALA A 32 2.37 6.03 -1.17
C ALA A 32 1.10 5.26 -0.76
N THR A 33 0.04 5.42 -1.53
CA THR A 33 -1.23 4.74 -1.31
C THR A 33 -1.15 3.26 -1.66
N VAL A 34 -0.48 2.90 -2.76
CA VAL A 34 -0.17 1.51 -3.12
C VAL A 34 0.61 0.81 -2.02
N ILE A 35 1.70 1.42 -1.52
CA ILE A 35 2.50 0.79 -0.47
C ILE A 35 1.75 0.71 0.87
N SER A 36 0.81 1.62 1.13
CA SER A 36 -0.06 1.59 2.32
C SER A 36 -1.00 0.37 2.36
N LEU A 37 -1.25 -0.27 1.22
CA LEU A 37 -2.02 -1.52 1.15
C LEU A 37 -1.17 -2.77 1.45
N ILE A 38 0.15 -2.66 1.34
CA ILE A 38 1.07 -3.80 1.45
C ILE A 38 1.02 -4.46 2.83
N PRO A 39 0.97 -3.73 3.98
CA PRO A 39 0.78 -4.38 5.27
C PRO A 39 -0.46 -5.26 5.33
N GLY A 40 -1.59 -4.84 4.74
CA GLY A 40 -2.80 -5.67 4.69
C GLY A 40 -2.62 -6.92 3.83
N LEU A 41 -1.91 -6.81 2.71
CA LEU A 41 -1.55 -7.96 1.89
C LEU A 41 -0.60 -8.91 2.63
N MET A 42 0.35 -8.40 3.41
CA MET A 42 1.22 -9.21 4.27
C MET A 42 0.45 -9.99 5.34
N VAL A 43 -0.69 -9.46 5.79
CA VAL A 43 -1.58 -10.15 6.73
C VAL A 43 -2.33 -11.29 6.02
N ALA A 44 -2.96 -11.00 4.87
CA ALA A 44 -3.67 -12.03 4.11
C ALA A 44 -2.73 -13.18 3.68
N THR A 45 -1.51 -12.84 3.28
CA THR A 45 -0.49 -13.79 2.79
C THR A 45 0.33 -14.46 3.89
N SER A 46 -0.19 -14.55 5.11
CA SER A 46 0.54 -15.17 6.22
C SER A 46 0.86 -16.66 5.96
N ASP A 47 0.11 -17.32 5.09
CA ASP A 47 0.36 -18.69 4.62
C ASP A 47 1.43 -18.78 3.50
N GLY A 48 1.91 -17.63 3.02
CA GLY A 48 2.92 -17.49 1.98
C GLY A 48 2.42 -17.71 0.55
N VAL A 49 1.11 -17.83 0.31
CA VAL A 49 0.55 -18.13 -1.02
C VAL A 49 -0.57 -17.17 -1.41
N ILE A 50 -0.39 -16.52 -2.57
CA ILE A 50 -1.38 -15.58 -3.07
C ILE A 50 -2.39 -16.27 -3.97
N ASP A 51 -3.54 -16.56 -3.39
CA ASP A 51 -4.64 -17.22 -4.09
C ASP A 51 -5.62 -16.21 -4.75
N SER A 52 -6.59 -16.73 -5.49
CA SER A 52 -7.59 -15.92 -6.19
C SER A 52 -8.45 -15.01 -5.28
N ARG A 53 -8.56 -15.33 -3.99
CA ARG A 53 -9.35 -14.56 -3.01
C ARG A 53 -8.61 -13.28 -2.63
N GLU A 54 -7.31 -13.37 -2.46
CA GLU A 54 -6.47 -12.21 -2.17
C GLU A 54 -6.39 -11.24 -3.35
N TRP A 55 -6.33 -11.77 -4.57
CA TRP A 55 -6.48 -10.94 -5.77
C TRP A 55 -7.83 -10.24 -5.86
N SER A 56 -8.89 -10.84 -5.31
CA SER A 56 -10.21 -10.20 -5.25
C SER A 56 -10.24 -9.02 -4.28
N LEU A 57 -9.43 -9.05 -3.21
CA LEU A 57 -9.23 -7.91 -2.30
C LEU A 57 -8.43 -6.79 -2.99
N VAL A 58 -7.38 -7.14 -3.72
CA VAL A 58 -6.63 -6.17 -4.54
C VAL A 58 -7.56 -5.48 -5.54
N ASP A 59 -8.46 -6.23 -6.19
CA ASP A 59 -9.47 -5.67 -7.09
C ASP A 59 -10.40 -4.69 -6.38
N ARG A 60 -10.90 -5.07 -5.20
CA ARG A 60 -11.78 -4.22 -4.40
C ARG A 60 -11.10 -2.93 -3.94
N MET A 61 -9.85 -3.01 -3.48
CA MET A 61 -9.09 -1.84 -3.02
C MET A 61 -8.68 -0.95 -4.18
N SER A 62 -8.28 -1.53 -5.32
CA SER A 62 -7.97 -0.75 -6.52
C SER A 62 -9.16 0.13 -6.94
N GLY A 63 -10.38 -0.40 -6.83
CA GLY A 63 -11.61 0.37 -7.08
C GLY A 63 -11.76 1.57 -6.15
N MET A 64 -11.57 1.38 -4.85
CA MET A 64 -11.65 2.49 -3.87
C MET A 64 -10.61 3.59 -4.15
N LEU A 65 -9.45 3.23 -4.72
CA LEU A 65 -8.41 4.19 -5.07
C LEU A 65 -8.67 4.92 -6.39
N GLY A 66 -9.40 4.31 -7.33
CA GLY A 66 -9.84 4.98 -8.55
C GLY A 66 -10.67 6.23 -8.22
N ASP A 67 -11.62 6.07 -7.31
CA ASP A 67 -12.54 7.11 -6.84
C ASP A 67 -11.82 8.26 -6.09
N GLU A 68 -10.70 7.99 -5.42
CA GLU A 68 -9.97 8.99 -4.62
C GLU A 68 -9.12 9.93 -5.48
N PHE A 69 -8.56 9.43 -6.59
CA PHE A 69 -7.56 10.15 -7.38
C PHE A 69 -8.08 10.83 -8.64
N ILE A 70 -9.35 10.63 -8.99
CA ILE A 70 -9.93 11.21 -10.20
C ILE A 70 -10.95 12.27 -9.81
N PRO A 71 -10.66 13.55 -10.07
CA PRO A 71 -11.60 14.62 -9.82
C PRO A 71 -12.90 14.45 -10.61
N ASP A 72 -14.02 14.85 -10.01
CA ASP A 72 -15.37 14.77 -10.60
C ASP A 72 -15.52 15.56 -11.92
N ASP A 73 -14.61 16.49 -12.22
CA ASP A 73 -14.68 17.43 -13.34
C ASP A 73 -13.89 17.01 -14.59
N VAL A 74 -13.50 15.73 -14.65
CA VAL A 74 -12.67 15.21 -15.73
C VAL A 74 -13.51 14.55 -16.84
N ASP A 75 -13.21 14.84 -18.11
CA ASP A 75 -13.80 14.10 -19.22
C ASP A 75 -13.39 12.62 -19.18
N ASP A 76 -14.37 11.74 -19.39
CA ASP A 76 -14.21 10.27 -19.43
C ASP A 76 -13.63 9.69 -18.11
N VAL A 77 -14.24 10.09 -16.98
CA VAL A 77 -13.93 9.61 -15.62
C VAL A 77 -13.77 8.09 -15.58
N VAL A 78 -14.74 7.36 -16.14
CA VAL A 78 -14.77 5.89 -16.12
C VAL A 78 -13.53 5.28 -16.77
N ALA A 79 -13.14 5.74 -17.98
CA ALA A 79 -11.96 5.18 -18.64
C ALA A 79 -10.65 5.49 -17.89
N LYS A 80 -10.58 6.64 -17.21
CA LYS A 80 -9.43 7.01 -16.39
C LYS A 80 -9.36 6.21 -15.09
N GLU A 81 -10.50 5.96 -14.46
CA GLU A 81 -10.62 5.11 -13.27
C GLU A 81 -10.14 3.70 -13.61
N GLU A 82 -10.66 3.12 -14.68
CA GLU A 82 -10.23 1.79 -15.14
C GLU A 82 -8.72 1.74 -15.45
N ALA A 83 -8.18 2.78 -16.09
CA ALA A 83 -6.76 2.86 -16.40
C ALA A 83 -5.89 2.96 -15.12
N LEU A 84 -6.31 3.76 -14.14
CA LEU A 84 -5.60 3.93 -12.88
C LEU A 84 -5.69 2.65 -12.02
N MET A 85 -6.88 2.07 -11.88
CA MET A 85 -7.09 0.79 -11.21
C MET A 85 -6.20 -0.30 -11.78
N LYS A 86 -6.11 -0.38 -13.11
CA LYS A 86 -5.26 -1.34 -13.80
C LYS A 86 -3.78 -1.11 -13.51
N GLU A 87 -3.34 0.14 -13.46
CA GLU A 87 -1.96 0.48 -13.08
C GLU A 87 -1.68 0.10 -11.63
N ILE A 88 -2.54 0.49 -10.69
CA ILE A 88 -2.45 0.16 -9.26
C ILE A 88 -2.36 -1.36 -9.06
N LYS A 89 -3.27 -2.13 -9.68
CA LYS A 89 -3.26 -3.60 -9.59
C LYS A 89 -1.95 -4.19 -10.13
N ARG A 90 -1.44 -3.64 -11.23
CA ARG A 90 -0.17 -4.08 -11.84
C ARG A 90 1.01 -3.84 -10.90
N GLU A 91 1.03 -2.70 -10.22
CA GLU A 91 2.12 -2.33 -9.32
C GLU A 91 2.04 -3.09 -7.99
N ILE A 92 0.84 -3.25 -7.40
CA ILE A 92 0.63 -4.15 -6.26
C ILE A 92 1.12 -5.55 -6.60
N GLY A 93 0.69 -6.09 -7.74
CA GLY A 93 1.10 -7.42 -8.19
C GLY A 93 2.60 -7.59 -8.37
N PHE A 94 3.30 -6.55 -8.81
CA PHE A 94 4.75 -6.57 -8.90
C PHE A 94 5.41 -6.57 -7.53
N ILE A 95 5.05 -5.62 -6.66
CA ILE A 95 5.63 -5.50 -5.31
C ILE A 95 5.46 -6.81 -4.55
N VAL A 96 4.26 -7.35 -4.59
CA VAL A 96 3.87 -8.58 -3.92
C VAL A 96 4.64 -9.79 -4.43
N LYS A 97 4.86 -9.91 -5.75
CA LYS A 97 5.69 -10.98 -6.32
C LYS A 97 7.16 -10.88 -5.87
N HIS A 98 7.62 -9.69 -5.56
CA HIS A 98 8.99 -9.38 -5.13
C HIS A 98 9.04 -8.98 -3.66
N LEU A 99 8.07 -9.40 -2.84
CA LEU A 99 7.86 -8.82 -1.51
C LEU A 99 9.08 -8.95 -0.60
N SER A 100 9.83 -10.05 -0.67
CA SER A 100 11.07 -10.24 0.10
C SER A 100 12.21 -9.27 -0.26
N GLU A 101 12.11 -8.53 -1.36
CA GLU A 101 13.07 -7.51 -1.78
C GLU A 101 12.64 -6.09 -1.32
N TRP A 102 11.34 -5.91 -1.06
CA TRP A 102 10.71 -4.60 -0.86
C TRP A 102 10.10 -4.41 0.53
N ASP A 103 9.77 -5.48 1.24
CA ASP A 103 9.02 -5.45 2.51
C ASP A 103 9.67 -4.55 3.56
N ASP A 104 10.94 -4.77 3.89
CA ASP A 104 11.65 -3.99 4.91
C ASP A 104 11.70 -2.49 4.51
N LYS A 105 11.96 -2.20 3.23
CA LYS A 105 12.04 -0.82 2.74
C LYS A 105 10.68 -0.12 2.78
N ILE A 106 9.62 -0.86 2.42
CA ILE A 106 8.24 -0.38 2.47
C ILE A 106 7.84 -0.08 3.90
N LEU A 107 8.07 -1.01 4.83
CA LEU A 107 7.72 -0.82 6.24
C LEU A 107 8.48 0.34 6.86
N ASP A 108 9.76 0.50 6.52
CA ASP A 108 10.59 1.62 6.99
C ASP A 108 10.08 2.97 6.47
N ALA A 109 9.73 3.05 5.19
CA ALA A 109 9.19 4.27 4.59
C ALA A 109 7.80 4.60 5.15
N LEU A 110 6.95 3.59 5.32
CA LEU A 110 5.63 3.74 5.92
C LEU A 110 5.72 4.21 7.36
N LYS A 111 6.59 3.64 8.20
CA LYS A 111 6.76 4.08 9.59
C LYS A 111 6.99 5.60 9.69
N GLU A 112 7.89 6.13 8.86
CA GLU A 112 8.16 7.57 8.83
C GLU A 112 6.98 8.38 8.28
N TYR A 113 6.35 7.90 7.20
CA TYR A 113 5.19 8.55 6.60
C TYR A 113 4.00 8.62 7.56
N LEU A 114 3.68 7.52 8.24
CA LEU A 114 2.56 7.39 9.17
C LEU A 114 2.74 8.22 10.43
N ALA A 115 3.98 8.42 10.90
CA ALA A 115 4.28 9.27 12.06
C ALA A 115 3.84 10.73 11.89
N THR A 116 3.58 11.18 10.66
CA THR A 116 3.12 12.54 10.35
C THR A 116 1.78 12.58 9.61
N ASN A 117 1.18 11.42 9.31
CA ASN A 117 -0.04 11.31 8.54
C ASN A 117 -1.06 10.36 9.18
N GLU A 118 -1.84 10.89 10.12
CA GLU A 118 -2.88 10.16 10.85
C GLU A 118 -3.93 9.51 9.93
N LYS A 119 -4.33 10.19 8.84
CA LYS A 119 -5.29 9.62 7.89
C LYS A 119 -4.74 8.37 7.22
N ALA A 120 -3.47 8.40 6.83
CA ALA A 120 -2.80 7.23 6.28
C ALA A 120 -2.67 6.12 7.33
N LYS A 121 -2.46 6.47 8.62
CA LYS A 121 -2.38 5.51 9.72
C LYS A 121 -3.71 4.77 9.90
N ASP A 122 -4.82 5.50 9.93
CA ASP A 122 -6.17 4.93 9.98
C ASP A 122 -6.46 4.03 8.77
N PHE A 123 -6.06 4.48 7.58
CA PHE A 123 -6.22 3.72 6.34
C PHE A 123 -5.45 2.39 6.37
N VAL A 124 -4.17 2.41 6.76
CA VAL A 124 -3.32 1.22 6.85
C VAL A 124 -3.88 0.21 7.86
N GLY A 125 -4.31 0.69 9.04
CA GLY A 125 -4.94 -0.17 10.05
C GLY A 125 -6.25 -0.79 9.56
N SER A 126 -7.11 0.02 8.95
CA SER A 126 -8.37 -0.44 8.37
C SER A 126 -8.15 -1.46 7.25
N ALA A 127 -7.14 -1.24 6.41
CA ALA A 127 -6.77 -2.18 5.36
C ALA A 127 -6.32 -3.52 5.96
N MET A 128 -5.41 -3.53 6.95
CA MET A 128 -4.95 -4.75 7.60
C MET A 128 -6.11 -5.60 8.15
N HIS A 129 -7.05 -4.98 8.86
CA HIS A 129 -8.22 -5.69 9.37
C HIS A 129 -9.17 -6.16 8.26
N LEU A 130 -9.35 -5.37 7.19
CA LEU A 130 -10.16 -5.78 6.05
C LEU A 130 -9.58 -7.03 5.37
N PHE A 131 -8.27 -7.08 5.18
CA PHE A 131 -7.57 -8.22 4.60
C PHE A 131 -7.67 -9.47 5.49
N ALA A 132 -7.40 -9.36 6.79
CA ALA A 132 -7.59 -10.46 7.75
C ALA A 132 -9.04 -11.00 7.73
N SER A 133 -10.03 -10.12 7.76
CA SER A 133 -11.44 -10.54 7.80
C SER A 133 -11.93 -11.26 6.53
N THR A 134 -11.22 -11.09 5.42
CA THR A 134 -11.59 -11.64 4.11
C THR A 134 -10.75 -12.86 3.73
N SER A 135 -9.54 -12.98 4.27
CA SER A 135 -8.82 -14.24 4.35
C SER A 135 -9.67 -15.22 5.17
N SER A 136 -9.85 -16.43 4.66
CA SER A 136 -10.91 -17.31 5.13
C SER A 136 -10.60 -17.97 6.47
N GLY A 137 -10.99 -17.31 7.56
CA GLY A 137 -11.17 -17.89 8.88
C GLY A 137 -10.17 -17.33 9.90
N TYR A 138 -10.71 -16.63 10.90
CA TYR A 138 -10.03 -16.12 12.10
C TYR A 138 -8.89 -17.06 12.53
N ASP A 139 -7.67 -16.73 12.11
CA ASP A 139 -6.47 -17.49 12.43
C ASP A 139 -5.58 -16.61 13.29
N ILE A 140 -5.17 -17.15 14.43
CA ILE A 140 -4.36 -16.44 15.44
C ILE A 140 -3.09 -15.84 14.80
N ASP A 141 -2.64 -16.44 13.70
CA ASP A 141 -1.46 -16.00 12.96
C ASP A 141 -1.68 -14.65 12.24
N GLU A 142 -2.89 -14.33 11.78
CA GLU A 142 -3.21 -13.02 11.20
C GLU A 142 -3.26 -11.93 12.25
N GLU A 143 -3.85 -12.23 13.42
CA GLU A 143 -3.92 -11.29 14.55
C GLU A 143 -2.51 -10.98 15.05
N ARG A 144 -1.66 -12.00 15.21
CA ARG A 144 -0.23 -11.81 15.52
C ARG A 144 0.49 -11.00 14.46
N LYS A 145 0.19 -11.26 13.17
CA LYS A 145 0.81 -10.52 12.07
C LYS A 145 0.42 -9.05 12.09
N ILE A 146 -0.83 -8.74 12.43
CA ILE A 146 -1.30 -7.38 12.63
C ILE A 146 -0.53 -6.73 13.78
N ASP A 147 -0.45 -7.38 14.95
CA ASP A 147 0.28 -6.83 16.10
C ASP A 147 1.76 -6.54 15.76
N ASP A 148 2.44 -7.50 15.12
CA ASP A 148 3.83 -7.34 14.66
C ASP A 148 3.99 -6.15 13.70
N LEU A 149 3.02 -5.96 12.79
CA LEU A 149 3.03 -4.85 11.84
C LEU A 149 2.73 -3.52 12.52
N TYR A 150 1.82 -3.48 13.50
CA TYR A 150 1.54 -2.29 14.30
C TYR A 150 2.80 -1.81 15.04
N GLU A 151 3.53 -2.71 15.69
CA GLU A 151 4.80 -2.38 16.35
C GLU A 151 5.83 -1.85 15.35
N LYS A 152 6.02 -2.56 14.22
CA LYS A 152 6.98 -2.16 13.18
C LYS A 152 6.67 -0.78 12.62
N LEU A 153 5.40 -0.51 12.33
CA LEU A 153 4.92 0.75 11.77
C LEU A 153 4.79 1.88 12.80
N GLY A 154 5.00 1.60 14.10
CA GLY A 154 4.84 2.58 15.17
C GLY A 154 3.39 3.04 15.35
N MET A 155 2.45 2.11 15.15
CA MET A 155 1.01 2.40 15.15
C MET A 155 0.30 2.16 16.49
N GLU A 156 1.02 1.65 17.50
CA GLU A 156 0.51 1.47 18.88
C GLU A 156 -0.06 2.75 19.52
#